data_AF-A0A3B9SJB4-F1
#
_entry.id   AF-A0A3B9SJB4-F1
#
_cell.length_a   1.000
_cell.length_b   1.000
_cell.length_c   1.000
_cell.angle_alpha   90.00
_cell.angle_beta   90.00
_cell.angle_gamma   90.00
#
_symmetry.space_group_name_H-M   'P 1'
#
loop_
_entity.id
_entity.type
_entity.pdbx_description
1 polymer ?
#
loop_
_entity_poly.entity_id
_entity_poly.type
_entity_poly.pdbx_seq_one_letter_code
_entity_poly.pdbx_strand_id
1 'polypeptide(L)'
;YDEDYEKFYAAALLDVEEAKKTREYGLDMANHPNWFDASYISWLSYDSLNIELPDGHLFFSPIINWGKYREENGRLVMPVTVRVNHAIADGYLVANVFRLLEKEINSFVES
;
A
#
# COMPACT_ATOMS: atom_id res chain seq x y z
N TYR A 1 6.60 6.56 10.66
CA TYR A 1 5.15 6.88 10.71
C TYR A 1 4.97 7.99 11.73
N ASP A 2 4.20 9.01 11.39
CA ASP A 2 3.73 10.06 12.30
C ASP A 2 2.19 10.06 12.21
N GLU A 3 1.52 10.19 13.35
CA GLU A 3 0.05 10.20 13.42
C GLU A 3 -0.53 11.50 12.84
N ASP A 4 0.24 12.58 12.86
CA ASP A 4 -0.10 13.85 12.24
C ASP A 4 0.15 13.78 10.73
N TYR A 5 -0.92 13.85 9.94
CA TYR A 5 -0.87 13.71 8.48
C TYR A 5 0.06 14.74 7.83
N GLU A 6 0.07 15.99 8.30
CA GLU A 6 0.89 17.04 7.70
C GLU A 6 2.38 16.79 7.94
N LYS A 7 2.73 16.31 9.15
CA LYS A 7 4.12 15.91 9.45
C LYS A 7 4.53 14.68 8.66
N PHE A 8 3.64 13.68 8.59
CA PHE A 8 3.89 12.48 7.79
C PHE A 8 4.11 12.83 6.32
N TYR A 9 3.24 13.64 5.73
CA TYR A 9 3.30 14.01 4.32
C TYR A 9 4.53 14.86 4.01
N ALA A 10 4.88 15.82 4.86
CA ALA A 10 6.11 16.61 4.72
C ALA A 10 7.37 15.73 4.76
N ALA A 11 7.44 14.76 5.67
CA ALA A 11 8.54 13.80 5.73
C ALA A 11 8.59 12.91 4.48
N ALA A 12 7.45 12.37 4.04
CA ALA A 12 7.36 11.54 2.84
C ALA A 12 7.81 12.28 1.57
N LEU A 13 7.51 13.58 1.44
CA LEU A 13 8.01 14.39 0.32
C LEU A 13 9.54 14.52 0.34
N LEU A 14 10.14 14.68 1.51
CA LEU A 14 11.61 14.73 1.64
C LEU A 14 12.24 13.39 1.27
N ASP A 15 11.64 12.28 1.72
CA ASP A 15 12.09 10.93 1.38
C ASP A 15 12.02 10.67 -0.14
N VAL A 16 10.95 11.14 -0.80
CA VAL A 16 10.80 11.06 -2.26
C VAL A 16 11.88 11.88 -2.98
N GLU A 17 12.18 13.09 -2.53
CA GLU A 17 13.22 13.93 -3.13
C GLU A 17 14.63 13.35 -2.93
N GLU A 18 14.90 12.72 -1.79
CA GLU A 18 16.16 12.02 -1.55
C GLU A 18 16.27 10.77 -2.41
N ALA A 19 15.22 9.94 -2.47
CA ALA A 19 15.18 8.72 -3.27
C ALA A 19 15.41 8.98 -4.77
N LYS A 20 14.96 10.13 -5.30
CA LYS A 20 15.23 10.53 -6.70
C LYS A 20 16.71 10.71 -7.03
N LYS A 21 17.58 10.94 -6.05
CA LYS A 21 19.01 11.18 -6.25
C LYS A 21 19.81 9.91 -6.54
N THR A 22 19.24 8.74 -6.22
CA THR A 22 19.87 7.43 -6.44
C THR A 22 18.92 6.49 -7.18
N ARG A 23 19.48 5.41 -7.73
CA ARG A 23 18.70 4.29 -8.27
C ARG A 23 18.81 3.04 -7.39
N GLU A 24 19.52 3.15 -6.28
CA GLU A 24 19.71 2.07 -5.33
C GLU A 24 18.46 1.89 -4.47
N TYR A 25 18.23 0.65 -4.03
CA TYR A 25 17.16 0.35 -3.10
C TYR A 25 17.57 0.79 -1.69
N GLY A 26 16.99 1.89 -1.21
CA GLY A 26 17.38 2.55 0.03
C GLY A 26 16.68 2.03 1.30
N LEU A 27 16.07 0.85 1.27
CA LEU A 27 15.35 0.32 2.43
C LEU A 27 16.33 -0.10 3.53
N ASP A 28 16.37 0.64 4.63
CA ASP A 28 17.14 0.31 5.82
C ASP A 28 16.32 -0.57 6.78
N MET A 29 16.32 -1.88 6.51
CA MET A 29 15.60 -2.86 7.35
C MET A 29 16.16 -2.96 8.78
N ALA A 30 17.42 -2.57 9.01
CA ALA A 30 18.05 -2.71 10.32
C ALA A 30 17.51 -1.66 11.30
N ASN A 31 17.31 -0.42 10.82
CA ASN A 31 16.73 0.66 11.61
C ASN A 31 15.21 0.78 11.46
N HIS A 32 14.62 0.14 10.44
CA HIS A 32 13.17 0.13 10.20
C HIS A 32 12.63 -1.29 10.06
N PRO A 33 12.51 -2.06 11.17
CA PRO A 33 12.07 -3.45 11.13
C PRO A 33 10.57 -3.63 10.82
N ASN A 34 9.76 -2.59 11.06
CA ASN A 34 8.31 -2.63 10.90
C ASN A 34 7.90 -1.92 9.60
N TRP A 35 7.98 -2.63 8.49
CA TRP A 35 7.64 -2.13 7.16
C TRP A 35 6.76 -3.11 6.38
N PHE A 36 6.08 -2.59 5.37
CA PHE A 36 5.29 -3.36 4.41
C PHE A 36 5.46 -2.75 3.03
N ASP A 37 5.28 -3.54 1.98
CA ASP A 37 5.39 -3.05 0.61
C ASP A 37 4.12 -2.31 0.21
N ALA A 38 4.28 -1.12 -0.38
CA ALA A 38 3.20 -0.33 -0.95
C ALA A 38 3.64 0.20 -2.32
N SER A 39 2.92 -0.14 -3.40
CA SER A 39 3.28 0.30 -4.74
C SER A 39 2.08 0.67 -5.62
N TYR A 40 2.27 1.72 -6.42
CA TYR A 40 1.28 2.22 -7.38
C TYR A 40 1.63 1.81 -8.81
N ILE A 41 0.68 1.17 -9.50
CA ILE A 41 0.78 0.83 -10.94
C ILE A 41 0.03 1.91 -11.73
N SER A 42 0.73 3.00 -12.05
CA SER A 42 0.11 4.22 -12.59
C SER A 42 -0.47 4.11 -14.00
N TRP A 43 -0.05 3.10 -14.76
CA TRP A 43 -0.42 2.95 -16.17
C TRP A 43 -1.63 2.03 -16.39
N LEU A 44 -2.02 1.25 -15.37
CA LEU A 44 -2.96 0.14 -15.52
C LEU A 44 -4.07 0.20 -14.48
N SER A 45 -5.32 0.18 -14.95
CA SER A 45 -6.46 -0.24 -14.13
C SER A 45 -6.68 -1.72 -14.39
N TYR A 46 -6.79 -2.52 -13.33
CA TYR A 46 -6.90 -3.98 -13.40
C TYR A 46 -8.14 -4.47 -12.64
N ASP A 47 -8.56 -5.69 -12.94
CA ASP A 47 -9.61 -6.38 -12.17
C ASP A 47 -9.03 -7.39 -11.18
N SER A 48 -7.84 -7.92 -11.46
CA SER A 48 -7.09 -8.76 -10.54
C SER A 48 -5.59 -8.59 -10.72
N LEU A 49 -4.86 -8.68 -9.61
CA LEU A 49 -3.40 -8.76 -9.55
C LEU A 49 -3.05 -9.82 -8.51
N ASN A 50 -2.12 -10.71 -8.85
CA ASN A 50 -1.56 -11.68 -7.91
C ASN A 50 -0.04 -11.54 -7.91
N ILE A 51 0.55 -11.51 -6.72
CA ILE A 51 2.00 -11.48 -6.54
C ILE A 51 2.44 -12.84 -6.02
N GLU A 52 3.19 -13.55 -6.86
CA GLU A 52 3.87 -14.77 -6.48
C GLU A 52 5.21 -14.43 -5.86
N LEU A 53 5.51 -15.01 -4.70
CA LEU A 53 6.85 -14.93 -4.11
C LEU A 53 7.56 -16.28 -4.31
N PRO A 54 8.90 -16.26 -4.42
CA PRO A 54 9.69 -17.48 -4.48
C PRO A 54 9.43 -18.41 -3.29
N ASP A 55 9.40 -19.71 -3.55
CA ASP A 55 9.31 -20.73 -2.51
C ASP A 55 10.52 -20.68 -1.56
N GLY A 56 10.31 -21.03 -0.29
CA GLY A 56 11.39 -21.24 0.69
C GLY A 56 11.59 -20.13 1.73
N HIS A 57 10.89 -19.00 1.63
CA HIS A 57 10.92 -17.95 2.65
C HIS A 57 9.52 -17.51 3.07
N LEU A 58 9.26 -17.53 4.38
CA LEU A 58 8.03 -16.96 4.93
C LEU A 58 8.13 -15.43 4.87
N PHE A 59 7.42 -14.84 3.92
CA PHE A 59 7.20 -13.40 3.88
C PHE A 59 5.90 -13.08 4.60
N PHE A 60 6.01 -12.39 5.74
CA PHE A 60 4.85 -12.07 6.59
C PHE A 60 4.32 -10.66 6.36
N SER A 61 5.17 -9.73 5.94
CA SER A 61 4.74 -8.35 5.70
C SER A 61 3.63 -8.31 4.63
N PRO A 62 2.57 -7.51 4.83
CA PRO A 62 1.58 -7.29 3.80
C PRO A 62 2.19 -6.69 2.53
N ILE A 63 1.59 -6.99 1.38
CA ILE A 63 1.89 -6.29 0.12
C ILE A 63 0.62 -5.55 -0.36
N ILE A 64 0.76 -4.24 -0.28
CA ILE A 64 0.02 -3.08 -0.79
C ILE A 64 0.12 -2.81 -2.29
N ASN A 65 -0.86 -3.11 -3.15
CA ASN A 65 -0.83 -2.58 -4.52
C ASN A 65 -2.12 -1.88 -4.90
N TRP A 66 -2.02 -0.79 -5.65
CA TRP A 66 -3.18 -0.17 -6.28
C TRP A 66 -2.85 0.24 -7.71
N GLY A 67 -3.88 0.22 -8.56
CA GLY A 67 -3.77 0.59 -9.96
C GLY A 67 -4.34 1.97 -10.24
N LYS A 68 -4.26 2.37 -11.50
CA LYS A 68 -4.89 3.58 -12.01
C LYS A 68 -6.41 3.52 -11.76
N TYR A 69 -6.97 4.59 -11.21
CA TYR A 69 -8.42 4.72 -11.05
C TYR A 69 -9.11 4.87 -12.41
N ARG A 70 -10.40 4.54 -12.45
CA ARG A 70 -11.27 4.67 -13.62
C ARG A 70 -12.65 5.15 -13.22
N GLU A 71 -13.39 5.72 -14.16
CA GLU A 71 -14.78 6.09 -13.95
C GLU A 71 -15.71 4.93 -14.32
N GLU A 72 -16.60 4.55 -13.41
CA GLU A 72 -17.65 3.55 -13.63
C GLU A 72 -18.97 4.08 -13.08
N ASN A 73 -19.99 4.17 -13.94
CA ASN A 73 -21.34 4.61 -13.53
C ASN A 73 -21.35 5.94 -12.75
N GLY A 74 -20.53 6.91 -13.15
CA GLY A 74 -20.40 8.21 -12.49
C GLY A 74 -19.63 8.19 -11.16
N ARG A 75 -18.92 7.10 -10.85
CA ARG A 75 -18.08 6.96 -9.66
C ARG A 75 -16.63 6.71 -10.07
N LEU A 76 -15.69 7.29 -9.34
CA LEU A 76 -14.28 6.91 -9.45
C LEU A 76 -14.06 5.60 -8.66
N VAL A 77 -13.49 4.61 -9.34
CA VAL A 77 -13.17 3.29 -8.79
C VAL A 77 -11.68 3.05 -8.95
N MET A 78 -11.02 2.60 -7.88
CA MET A 78 -9.60 2.30 -7.87
C MET A 78 -9.39 0.82 -7.49
N PRO A 79 -8.65 0.05 -8.29
CA PRO A 79 -8.37 -1.33 -7.95
C PRO A 79 -7.28 -1.38 -6.88
N VAL A 80 -7.52 -2.16 -5.82
CA VAL A 80 -6.61 -2.36 -4.68
C VAL A 80 -6.45 -3.86 -4.44
N THR A 81 -5.21 -4.30 -4.31
CA THR A 81 -4.82 -5.68 -4.03
C THR A 81 -4.12 -5.74 -2.69
N VAL A 82 -4.55 -6.67 -1.84
CA VAL A 82 -3.98 -6.93 -0.53
C VAL A 82 -3.49 -8.37 -0.50
N ARG A 83 -2.18 -8.55 -0.42
CA ARG A 83 -1.58 -9.86 -0.19
C ARG A 83 -1.09 -9.96 1.24
N VAL A 84 -1.52 -11.02 1.93
CA VAL A 84 -1.10 -11.34 3.30
C VAL A 84 -0.78 -12.83 3.40
N ASN A 85 0.08 -13.18 4.35
CA ASN A 85 0.43 -14.57 4.59
C ASN A 85 -0.60 -15.25 5.50
N HIS A 86 -1.11 -16.40 5.07
CA HIS A 86 -2.13 -17.15 5.81
C HIS A 86 -1.69 -17.63 7.20
N ALA A 87 -0.39 -17.72 7.47
CA ALA A 87 0.13 -18.06 8.79
C ALA A 87 -0.15 -16.97 9.85
N ILE A 88 -0.40 -15.72 9.44
CA ILE A 88 -0.61 -14.58 10.34
C ILE A 88 -1.95 -13.87 10.10
N ALA A 89 -2.64 -14.17 9.00
CA ALA A 89 -3.88 -13.50 8.62
C ALA A 89 -4.89 -14.48 8.00
N ASP A 90 -6.16 -14.25 8.28
CA ASP A 90 -7.27 -14.99 7.70
C ASP A 90 -8.16 -14.07 6.83
N GLY A 91 -9.23 -14.63 6.26
CA GLY A 91 -10.16 -13.87 5.44
C GLY A 91 -10.87 -12.73 6.20
N TYR A 92 -10.99 -12.83 7.52
CA TYR A 92 -11.59 -11.78 8.34
C TYR A 92 -10.67 -10.56 8.43
N LEU A 93 -9.37 -10.77 8.67
CA LEU A 93 -8.37 -9.70 8.70
C LEU A 93 -8.26 -8.99 7.35
N VAL A 94 -8.25 -9.74 6.24
CA VAL A 94 -8.27 -9.16 4.89
C VAL A 94 -9.52 -8.31 4.66
N ALA A 95 -10.70 -8.82 5.01
CA ALA A 95 -11.94 -8.07 4.87
C ALA A 95 -11.93 -6.77 5.69
N ASN A 96 -11.31 -6.77 6.87
CA ASN A 96 -11.19 -5.58 7.69
C ASN A 96 -10.27 -4.52 7.07
N VAL A 97 -9.20 -4.91 6.35
CA VAL A 97 -8.36 -3.95 5.61
C VAL A 97 -9.21 -3.15 4.63
N PHE A 98 -10.05 -3.81 3.84
CA PHE A 98 -10.92 -3.13 2.87
C PHE A 98 -11.97 -2.23 3.53
N ARG A 99 -12.61 -2.69 4.62
CA ARG A 99 -13.59 -1.89 5.37
C ARG A 99 -12.96 -0.63 5.98
N LEU A 100 -11.78 -0.77 6.56
CA LEU A 100 -11.05 0.35 7.14
C LEU A 100 -10.60 1.32 6.06
N LEU A 101 -10.06 0.80 4.95
CA LEU A 101 -9.65 1.65 3.81
C LEU A 101 -10.82 2.49 3.28
N GLU A 102 -11.99 1.88 3.08
CA GLU A 102 -13.19 2.61 2.66
C GLU A 102 -13.59 3.70 3.68
N LYS A 103 -13.59 3.36 4.98
CA LYS A 103 -13.91 4.29 6.05
C LYS A 103 -12.93 5.47 6.10
N GLU A 104 -11.62 5.21 6.03
CA GLU A 104 -10.59 6.25 6.09
C GLU A 104 -10.62 7.14 4.84
N ILE A 105 -10.89 6.59 3.65
CA ILE A 105 -11.09 7.39 2.43
C ILE A 105 -12.28 8.34 2.61
N ASN A 106 -13.42 7.85 3.11
CA ASN A 106 -14.59 8.71 3.34
C ASN A 106 -14.28 9.81 4.35
N SER A 107 -13.62 9.47 5.46
CA SER A 107 -13.24 10.45 6.49
C SER A 107 -12.29 11.52 5.94
N PHE A 108 -11.35 11.14 5.07
CA PHE A 108 -10.37 12.05 4.47
C PHE A 108 -11.00 13.00 3.44
N VAL A 109 -12.05 12.56 2.73
CA VAL A 109 -12.77 13.41 1.76
C VAL A 109 -13.70 14.40 2.46
N GLU A 110 -14.19 14.07 3.66
CA GLU A 110 -15.09 14.91 4.45
C GLU A 110 -14.38 15.94 5.35
N SER A 111 -13.08 15.75 5.62
CA SER A 111 -12.23 16.65 6.43
C SER A 111 -11.68 17.83 5.64
#